data_AF-A0A831TV20-F1
#
_entry.id   AF-A0A831TV20-F1
#
_cell.length_a   1.000
_cell.length_b   1.000
_cell.length_c   1.000
_cell.angle_alpha   90.00
_cell.angle_beta   90.00
_cell.angle_gamma   90.00
#
_symmetry.space_group_name_H-M   'P 1'
#
loop_
_entity.id
_entity.type
_entity.pdbx_description
1 polymer ?
#
loop_
_entity_poly.entity_id
_entity_poly.type
_entity_poly.pdbx_seq_one_letter_code
_entity_poly.pdbx_strand_id
1 'polypeptide(L)'
;MQLKREVLVKAIVTEKLKEELKAQVQNALDELASAQEEIERQYRRLMLELQRTDLNRAMAIRQQMDLERRRQEETRRELEERLKEYDALALESEIGLATYEGIVEIQPGDNFVQKTRQAEIVLRDDIVQEIREP
;
A
#
# COMPACT_ATOMS: atom_id res chain seq x y z
N MET A 1 -19.32 -23.92 18.49
CA MET A 1 -17.85 -23.82 18.31
C MET A 1 -17.55 -22.55 17.53
N GLN A 2 -16.56 -21.76 17.91
CA GLN A 2 -16.18 -20.56 17.15
C GLN A 2 -15.00 -20.86 16.22
N LEU A 3 -15.06 -20.36 15.00
CA LEU A 3 -13.99 -20.47 14.00
C LEU A 3 -13.67 -19.12 13.40
N LYS A 4 -12.41 -18.97 12.99
CA LYS A 4 -11.96 -17.83 12.21
C LYS A 4 -12.50 -17.95 10.78
N ARG A 5 -12.93 -16.82 10.23
CA ARG A 5 -13.27 -16.67 8.80
C ARG A 5 -12.68 -15.37 8.27
N GLU A 6 -12.51 -15.31 6.97
CA GLU A 6 -12.05 -14.10 6.30
C GLU A 6 -13.22 -13.13 6.08
N VAL A 7 -12.98 -11.83 6.28
CA VAL A 7 -13.94 -10.76 5.99
C VAL A 7 -13.31 -9.74 5.05
N LEU A 8 -13.83 -9.66 3.82
CA LEU A 8 -13.41 -8.69 2.82
C LEU A 8 -14.15 -7.37 3.04
N VAL A 9 -13.41 -6.30 3.32
CA VAL A 9 -13.96 -4.96 3.42
C VAL A 9 -13.83 -4.28 2.06
N LYS A 10 -14.97 -3.97 1.46
CA LYS A 10 -15.11 -3.19 0.24
C LYS A 10 -15.56 -1.77 0.58
N ALA A 11 -15.27 -0.83 -0.30
CA ALA A 11 -15.84 0.51 -0.24
C ALA A 11 -16.44 0.92 -1.58
N ILE A 12 -17.54 1.64 -1.50
CA ILE A 12 -18.15 2.35 -2.61
C ILE A 12 -17.27 3.56 -2.92
N VAL A 13 -16.88 3.69 -4.19
CA VAL A 13 -16.05 4.79 -4.67
C VAL A 13 -16.86 6.09 -4.64
N THR A 14 -16.53 6.96 -3.69
CA THR A 14 -17.00 8.33 -3.57
C THR A 14 -15.89 9.31 -3.95
N GLU A 15 -16.24 10.58 -4.20
CA GLU A 15 -15.23 11.63 -4.43
C GLU A 15 -14.29 11.76 -3.22
N LYS A 16 -14.86 11.74 -2.00
CA LYS A 16 -14.10 11.79 -0.75
C LYS A 16 -13.07 10.65 -0.68
N LEU A 17 -13.50 9.41 -0.94
CA LEU A 17 -12.60 8.27 -0.92
C LEU A 17 -11.48 8.41 -1.96
N LYS A 18 -11.80 8.86 -3.18
CA LYS A 18 -10.78 9.09 -4.22
C LYS A 18 -9.77 10.15 -3.77
N GLU A 19 -10.22 11.25 -3.18
CA GLU A 19 -9.33 12.29 -2.65
C GLU A 19 -8.42 11.75 -1.55
N GLU A 20 -8.96 10.97 -0.60
CA GLU A 20 -8.19 10.37 0.49
C GLU A 20 -7.14 9.39 -0.02
N LEU A 21 -7.51 8.50 -0.97
CA LEU A 21 -6.59 7.53 -1.57
C LEU A 21 -5.45 8.23 -2.33
N LYS A 22 -5.76 9.28 -3.09
CA LYS A 22 -4.74 10.06 -3.81
C LYS A 22 -3.85 10.83 -2.84
N ALA A 23 -4.41 11.43 -1.80
CA ALA A 23 -3.64 12.14 -0.78
C ALA A 23 -2.64 11.22 -0.07
N GLN A 24 -3.03 9.98 0.23
CA GLN A 24 -2.12 8.98 0.80
C GLN A 24 -0.93 8.68 -0.13
N VAL A 25 -1.19 8.50 -1.43
CA VAL A 25 -0.13 8.24 -2.42
C VAL A 25 0.76 9.47 -2.61
N GLN A 26 0.19 10.67 -2.65
CA GLN A 26 0.94 11.91 -2.78
C GLN A 26 1.86 12.13 -1.57
N ASN A 27 1.37 11.89 -0.35
CA ASN A 27 2.20 11.97 0.85
C ASN A 27 3.37 10.96 0.80
N ALA A 28 3.12 9.73 0.33
CA ALA A 28 4.18 8.74 0.17
C ALA A 28 5.24 9.15 -0.88
N LEU A 29 4.83 9.81 -1.96
CA LEU A 29 5.74 10.39 -2.96
C LEU A 29 6.60 11.51 -2.37
N ASP A 30 6.00 12.39 -1.56
CA ASP A 30 6.70 13.51 -0.91
C ASP A 30 7.70 13.01 0.15
N GLU A 31 7.33 11.99 0.92
CA GLU A 31 8.23 11.30 1.85
C GLU A 31 9.40 10.63 1.12
N LEU A 32 9.12 9.93 0.02
CA LEU A 32 10.16 9.32 -0.82
C LEU A 32 11.13 10.38 -1.36
N ALA A 33 10.61 11.50 -1.88
CA ALA A 33 11.43 12.60 -2.38
C ALA A 33 12.33 13.19 -1.28
N SER A 34 11.78 13.40 -0.09
CA SER A 34 12.53 13.91 1.06
C SER A 34 13.64 12.94 1.50
N ALA A 35 13.33 11.64 1.54
CA ALA A 35 14.30 10.60 1.85
C ALA A 35 15.44 10.53 0.82
N GLN A 36 15.11 10.65 -0.47
CA GLN A 36 16.10 10.70 -1.55
C GLN A 36 17.09 11.85 -1.37
N GLU A 37 16.61 13.06 -1.12
CA GLU A 37 17.49 14.21 -0.94
C GLU A 37 18.46 14.04 0.23
N GLU A 38 18.00 13.49 1.35
CA GLU A 38 18.86 13.26 2.51
C GLU A 38 19.93 12.20 2.22
N ILE A 39 19.54 11.09 1.59
CA ILE A 39 20.45 10.02 1.17
C ILE A 39 21.50 10.59 0.21
N GLU A 40 21.11 11.40 -0.78
CA GLU A 40 22.04 12.02 -1.70
C GLU A 40 23.03 12.97 -1.01
N ARG A 41 22.58 13.75 -0.02
CA ARG A 41 23.47 14.60 0.78
C ARG A 41 24.49 13.76 1.53
N GLN A 42 24.08 12.64 2.12
CA GLN A 42 24.98 11.72 2.82
C GLN A 42 26.02 11.11 1.87
N TYR A 43 25.60 10.64 0.70
CA TYR A 43 26.52 10.10 -0.31
C TYR A 43 27.51 11.14 -0.81
N ARG A 44 27.07 12.37 -1.10
CA ARG A 44 27.98 13.45 -1.53
C ARG A 44 29.06 13.73 -0.49
N ARG A 45 28.71 13.81 0.80
CA ARG A 45 29.69 13.99 1.89
C ARG A 45 30.69 12.84 1.96
N LEU A 46 30.20 11.61 1.99
CA LEU A 46 31.04 10.41 2.07
C LEU A 46 32.00 10.29 0.88
N MET A 47 31.54 10.62 -0.33
CA MET A 47 32.35 10.57 -1.54
C MET A 47 33.50 11.59 -1.53
N LEU A 48 33.29 12.79 -0.98
CA LEU A 48 34.33 13.82 -0.87
C LEU A 48 35.46 13.38 0.08
N GLU A 49 35.12 12.66 1.15
CA GLU A 49 36.09 12.11 2.11
C GLU A 49 36.88 10.94 1.50
N LEU A 50 36.20 10.02 0.82
CA LEU A 50 36.80 8.81 0.26
C LEU A 50 37.65 9.08 -0.98
N GLN A 51 37.29 10.04 -1.84
CA GLN A 51 38.11 10.38 -3.01
C GLN A 51 39.53 10.82 -2.65
N ARG A 52 39.74 11.32 -1.43
CA ARG A 52 41.05 11.75 -0.92
C ARG A 52 41.84 10.63 -0.24
N THR A 53 41.18 9.52 0.12
CA THR A 53 41.75 8.51 1.04
C THR A 53 41.70 7.08 0.48
N ASP A 54 40.67 6.70 -0.26
CA ASP A 54 40.47 5.35 -0.79
C ASP A 54 39.57 5.34 -2.05
N LEU A 55 40.22 5.28 -3.22
CA LEU A 55 39.56 5.29 -4.52
C LEU A 55 38.72 4.02 -4.79
N ASN A 56 39.13 2.86 -4.28
CA ASN A 56 38.41 1.61 -4.49
C ASN A 56 37.09 1.62 -3.70
N ARG A 57 37.13 2.10 -2.45
CA ARG A 57 35.93 2.28 -1.63
C ARG A 57 35.00 3.33 -2.22
N ALA A 58 35.53 4.41 -2.80
CA ALA A 58 34.73 5.41 -3.50
C ALA A 58 33.97 4.83 -4.71
N MET A 59 34.57 3.91 -5.47
CA MET A 59 33.89 3.22 -6.58
C MET A 59 32.74 2.32 -6.09
N ALA A 60 32.95 1.57 -5.01
CA ALA A 60 31.92 0.71 -4.43
C ALA A 60 30.70 1.52 -3.94
N ILE A 61 30.93 2.67 -3.28
CA ILE A 61 29.87 3.57 -2.83
C ILE A 61 29.07 4.15 -4.00
N ARG A 62 29.74 4.51 -5.11
CA ARG A 62 29.03 4.96 -6.33
C ARG A 62 28.09 3.89 -6.87
N GLN A 63 28.55 2.65 -6.94
CA GLN A 63 27.71 1.54 -7.41
C GLN A 63 26.50 1.31 -6.50
N GLN A 64 26.69 1.39 -5.18
CA GLN A 64 25.57 1.29 -4.23
C GLN A 64 24.56 2.44 -4.41
N MET A 65 25.04 3.66 -4.58
CA MET A 65 24.18 4.83 -4.83
C MET A 65 23.36 4.67 -6.12
N ASP A 66 23.95 4.14 -7.20
CA ASP A 66 23.23 3.91 -8.45
C ASP A 66 22.16 2.82 -8.33
N LEU A 67 22.42 1.76 -7.55
CA LEU A 67 21.43 0.73 -7.26
C LEU A 67 20.26 1.29 -6.43
N GLU A 68 20.56 2.06 -5.39
CA GLU A 68 19.55 2.66 -4.53
C GLU A 68 18.66 3.63 -5.32
N ARG A 69 19.26 4.47 -6.18
CA ARG A 69 18.51 5.38 -7.07
C ARG A 69 17.54 4.64 -7.99
N ARG A 70 17.98 3.51 -8.56
CA ARG A 70 17.11 2.69 -9.42
C ARG A 70 15.93 2.12 -8.65
N ARG A 71 16.18 1.60 -7.44
CA ARG A 71 15.13 1.07 -6.57
C ARG A 71 14.11 2.15 -6.21
N GLN A 72 14.57 3.33 -5.86
CA GLN A 72 13.66 4.43 -5.50
C GLN A 72 12.87 4.97 -6.70
N GLU A 73 13.48 4.97 -7.89
CA GLU A 73 12.80 5.33 -9.14
C GLU A 73 11.71 4.30 -9.50
N GLU A 74 11.96 3.02 -9.25
CA GLU A 74 10.96 1.96 -9.43
C GLU A 74 9.78 2.14 -8.46
N THR A 75 10.07 2.38 -7.17
CA THR A 75 9.03 2.68 -6.16
C THR A 75 8.23 3.95 -6.52
N ARG A 76 8.88 5.00 -7.02
CA ARG A 76 8.19 6.20 -7.50
C ARG A 76 7.20 5.85 -8.61
N ARG A 77 7.63 5.07 -9.61
CA ARG A 77 6.77 4.67 -10.73
C ARG A 77 5.57 3.86 -10.27
N GLU A 78 5.76 2.93 -9.34
CA GLU A 78 4.66 2.16 -8.74
C GLU A 78 3.64 3.08 -8.06
N LEU A 79 4.10 4.09 -7.32
CA LEU A 79 3.22 5.08 -6.68
C LEU A 79 2.49 5.95 -7.71
N GLU A 80 3.18 6.40 -8.76
CA GLU A 80 2.57 7.18 -9.85
C GLU A 80 1.54 6.37 -10.65
N GLU A 81 1.78 5.08 -10.86
CA GLU A 81 0.81 4.17 -11.49
C GLU A 81 -0.42 3.98 -10.61
N ARG A 82 -0.21 3.77 -9.30
CA ARG A 82 -1.31 3.67 -8.33
C ARG A 82 -2.16 4.94 -8.27
N LEU A 83 -1.56 6.12 -8.42
CA LEU A 83 -2.28 7.38 -8.52
C LEU A 83 -3.21 7.40 -9.73
N LYS A 84 -2.72 6.94 -10.90
CA LYS A 84 -3.52 6.84 -12.14
C LYS A 84 -4.66 5.82 -11.99
N GLU A 85 -4.42 4.70 -11.33
CA GLU A 85 -5.45 3.71 -11.02
C GLU A 85 -6.57 4.33 -10.18
N TYR A 86 -6.21 5.11 -9.15
CA TYR A 86 -7.17 5.82 -8.31
C TYR A 86 -7.91 6.92 -9.07
N ASP A 87 -7.26 7.64 -9.98
CA ASP A 87 -7.93 8.58 -10.88
C ASP A 87 -8.99 7.88 -11.75
N ALA A 88 -8.67 6.69 -12.25
CA ALA A 88 -9.53 5.92 -13.14
C ALA A 88 -10.70 5.19 -12.45
N LEU A 89 -10.75 5.17 -11.11
CA LEU A 89 -11.86 4.54 -10.38
C LEU A 89 -13.21 5.16 -10.76
N ALA A 90 -14.14 4.31 -11.16
CA ALA A 90 -15.50 4.72 -11.48
C ALA A 90 -16.29 5.00 -10.18
N LEU A 91 -16.98 6.13 -10.11
CA LEU A 91 -17.86 6.44 -8.98
C LEU A 91 -18.95 5.38 -8.82
N GLU A 92 -19.36 5.15 -7.57
CA GLU A 92 -20.35 4.14 -7.16
C GLU A 92 -19.94 2.67 -7.44
N SER A 93 -18.73 2.41 -7.95
CA SER A 93 -18.18 1.06 -8.00
C SER A 93 -17.68 0.60 -6.63
N GLU A 94 -17.56 -0.72 -6.44
CA GLU A 94 -16.97 -1.29 -5.22
C GLU A 94 -15.52 -1.68 -5.45
N ILE A 95 -14.63 -1.26 -4.55
CA ILE A 95 -13.23 -1.68 -4.51
C ILE A 95 -12.92 -2.39 -3.20
N GLY A 96 -12.02 -3.38 -3.23
CA GLY A 96 -11.49 -3.98 -2.00
C GLY A 96 -10.53 -3.02 -1.31
N LEU A 97 -10.73 -2.77 -0.02
CA LEU A 97 -9.83 -1.95 0.80
C LEU A 97 -8.90 -2.81 1.65
N ALA A 98 -9.46 -3.83 2.32
CA ALA A 98 -8.72 -4.62 3.28
C ALA A 98 -9.39 -5.97 3.52
N THR A 99 -8.62 -6.88 4.11
CA THR A 99 -9.11 -8.18 4.57
C THR A 99 -8.88 -8.28 6.07
N TYR A 100 -9.93 -8.64 6.80
CA TYR A 100 -9.90 -8.81 8.25
C TYR A 100 -10.17 -10.26 8.63
N GLU A 101 -9.72 -10.64 9.82
CA GLU A 101 -10.11 -11.90 10.45
C GLU A 101 -11.40 -11.68 11.26
N GLY A 102 -12.46 -12.38 10.88
CA GLY A 102 -13.73 -12.43 11.60
C GLY A 102 -13.89 -13.76 12.33
N ILE A 103 -14.94 -13.85 13.15
CA ILE A 103 -15.32 -15.08 13.86
C ILE A 103 -16.73 -15.47 13.44
N VAL A 104 -16.94 -16.77 13.20
CA VAL A 104 -18.25 -17.36 12.96
C VAL A 104 -18.51 -18.49 13.95
N GLU A 105 -19.75 -18.61 14.41
CA GLU A 105 -20.18 -19.70 15.27
C GLU A 105 -20.75 -20.87 14.42
N ILE A 106 -20.21 -22.06 14.64
CA ILE A 106 -20.64 -23.34 14.05
C ILE A 106 -21.34 -24.21 15.10
N GLN A 107 -22.46 -24.80 14.71
CA GLN A 107 -23.30 -25.70 15.48
C GLN A 107 -23.58 -26.99 14.69
N PRO A 108 -23.85 -28.14 15.36
CA PRO A 108 -24.24 -29.35 14.66
C PRO A 108 -25.49 -29.12 13.79
N GLY A 109 -25.41 -29.50 12.51
CA GLY A 109 -26.47 -29.27 11.52
C GLY A 109 -26.20 -28.10 10.56
N ASP A 110 -25.22 -27.24 10.86
CA ASP A 110 -24.80 -26.17 9.94
C ASP A 110 -24.11 -26.71 8.69
N ASN A 111 -24.31 -26.03 7.56
CA ASN A 111 -23.44 -26.23 6.40
C ASN A 111 -22.10 -25.53 6.63
N PHE A 112 -21.09 -26.32 7.01
CA PHE A 112 -19.76 -25.84 7.33
C PHE A 112 -19.14 -24.97 6.22
N VAL A 113 -19.23 -25.42 4.96
CA VAL A 113 -18.61 -24.72 3.83
C VAL A 113 -19.29 -23.37 3.58
N GLN A 114 -20.63 -23.32 3.66
CA GLN A 114 -21.35 -22.05 3.52
C GLN A 114 -21.01 -21.10 4.67
N LYS A 115 -21.09 -21.54 5.94
CA LYS A 115 -20.82 -20.66 7.08
C LYS A 115 -19.39 -20.12 7.16
N THR A 116 -18.42 -20.88 6.66
CA THR A 116 -16.99 -20.50 6.70
C THR A 116 -16.50 -19.78 5.46
N ARG A 117 -17.37 -19.57 4.45
CA ARG A 117 -17.03 -18.71 3.31
C ARG A 117 -16.72 -17.29 3.77
N GLN A 118 -15.97 -16.60 2.93
CA GLN A 118 -15.62 -15.19 3.12
C GLN A 118 -16.92 -14.37 3.22
N ALA A 119 -16.99 -13.53 4.25
CA ALA A 119 -18.04 -12.51 4.37
C ALA A 119 -17.55 -11.20 3.75
N GLU A 120 -18.46 -10.35 3.30
CA GLU A 120 -18.11 -9.02 2.80
C GLU A 120 -18.79 -7.92 3.64
N ILE A 121 -18.08 -6.81 3.85
CA ILE A 121 -18.65 -5.58 4.40
C ILE A 121 -18.46 -4.49 3.36
N VAL A 122 -19.53 -3.81 2.97
CA VAL A 122 -19.47 -2.69 2.03
C VAL A 122 -19.62 -1.38 2.79
N LEU A 123 -18.64 -0.51 2.63
CA LEU A 123 -18.59 0.81 3.26
C LEU A 123 -18.91 1.91 2.24
N ARG A 124 -19.43 3.04 2.73
CA ARG A 124 -19.47 4.33 2.02
C ARG A 124 -19.03 5.40 3.00
N ASP A 125 -17.92 6.06 2.70
CA ASP A 125 -17.32 7.09 3.58
C ASP A 125 -17.21 6.62 5.04
N ASP A 126 -16.63 5.43 5.24
CA ASP A 126 -16.44 4.75 6.53
C ASP A 126 -17.71 4.23 7.22
N ILE A 127 -18.88 4.39 6.59
CA ILE A 127 -20.16 3.93 7.14
C ILE A 127 -20.56 2.61 6.47
N VAL A 128 -20.85 1.59 7.28
CA VAL A 128 -21.36 0.30 6.79
C VAL A 128 -22.70 0.50 6.09
N GLN A 129 -22.75 0.16 4.80
CA GLN A 129 -23.96 0.16 3.99
C GLN A 129 -24.58 -1.24 3.91
N GLU A 130 -23.74 -2.26 3.77
CA GLU A 130 -24.18 -3.63 3.56
C GLU A 130 -23.23 -4.62 4.23
N ILE A 131 -23.78 -5.71 4.75
CA ILE A 131 -23.04 -6.88 5.21
C ILE A 131 -23.55 -8.08 4.41
N ARG A 132 -22.65 -8.72 3.66
CA ARG A 132 -22.96 -9.90 2.84
C ARG A 132 -22.39 -11.12 3.53
N GLU A 133 -23.26 -11.86 4.19
CA GLU A 133 -22.92 -13.16 4.75
C GLU A 133 -23.25 -14.29 3.76
N PRO A 134 -22.46 -15.37 3.75
CA PRO A 134 -22.64 -16.51 2.84
C PRO A 134 -23.79 -17.47 3.22
#